data_AF-A0A1F6CSW0-F1
#
_entry.id   AF-A0A1F6CSW0-F1
#
_cell.length_a   1.000
_cell.length_b   1.000
_cell.length_c   1.000
_cell.angle_alpha   90.00
_cell.angle_beta   90.00
_cell.angle_gamma   90.00
#
_symmetry.space_group_name_H-M   'P 1'
#
loop_
_entity.id
_entity.type
_entity.pdbx_description
1 polymer ?
#
loop_
_entity_poly.entity_id
_entity_poly.type
_entity_poly.pdbx_seq_one_letter_code
_entity_poly.pdbx_strand_id
1 'polypeptide(L)' 'MKKWDDIEHGEDRIEVFDSLAEARARFGENYRGYVFRLTRAQIEALLQGRVVAFDIGGREYAGFLVLKESAND' A
#
# COMPACT_ATOMS: atom_id res chain seq x y z
N MET A 1 16.81 -17.86 7.18
CA MET A 1 15.63 -17.01 6.93
C MET A 1 15.85 -15.75 7.75
N LYS A 2 16.04 -14.58 7.13
CA LYS A 2 16.19 -13.34 7.90
C LYS A 2 14.86 -13.05 8.61
N LYS A 3 14.92 -12.66 9.88
CA LYS A 3 13.75 -12.23 10.63
C LYS A 3 13.28 -10.91 10.03
N TRP A 4 11.97 -10.72 9.94
CA TRP A 4 11.36 -9.50 9.41
C TRP A 4 11.80 -8.25 10.18
N ASP A 5 12.24 -8.44 11.43
CA ASP A 5 12.65 -7.39 12.36
C ASP A 5 14.00 -6.71 12.02
N ASP A 6 14.77 -7.23 11.06
CA ASP A 6 16.12 -6.72 10.71
C ASP A 6 16.12 -5.71 9.54
N ILE A 7 14.95 -5.26 9.07
CA ILE A 7 14.86 -4.22 8.03
C ILE A 7 14.79 -2.87 8.76
N GLU A 8 15.86 -2.09 8.70
CA GLU A 8 15.82 -0.68 9.10
C GLU A 8 14.80 0.04 8.21
N HIS A 9 13.58 0.18 8.73
CA HIS A 9 12.50 0.91 8.10
C HIS A 9 12.90 2.39 8.02
N GLY A 10 13.44 2.82 6.89
CA GLY A 10 13.28 4.23 6.50
C GLY A 10 11.78 4.50 6.58
N GLU A 11 11.36 5.31 7.55
CA GLU A 11 9.98 5.46 8.04
C GLU A 11 8.92 5.06 7.01
N ASP A 12 8.34 3.87 7.18
CA ASP A 12 7.22 3.43 6.33
C ASP A 12 6.10 4.46 6.44
N ARG A 13 5.88 5.23 5.37
CA ARG A 13 5.02 6.41 5.36
C ARG A 13 3.80 6.19 4.49
N ILE A 14 2.61 6.33 5.08
CA ILE A 14 1.31 6.34 4.37
C ILE A 14 0.66 7.72 4.56
N GLU A 15 0.30 8.40 3.48
CA GLU A 15 -0.41 9.69 3.50
C GLU A 15 -1.66 9.67 2.62
N VAL A 16 -2.67 10.42 3.02
CA VAL A 16 -3.90 10.64 2.25
C VAL A 16 -3.80 11.97 1.52
N PHE A 17 -4.20 11.99 0.25
CA PHE A 17 -4.20 13.16 -0.62
C PHE A 17 -5.58 13.34 -1.25
N ASP A 18 -5.94 14.58 -1.56
CA ASP A 18 -7.22 14.89 -2.22
C ASP A 18 -7.19 14.60 -3.72
N SER A 19 -5.99 14.49 -4.32
CA SER A 19 -5.84 14.22 -5.74
C SER A 19 -4.62 13.35 -6.08
N LEU A 20 -4.71 12.64 -7.21
CA LEU A 20 -3.59 11.88 -7.77
C LEU A 20 -2.42 12.79 -8.19
N ALA A 21 -2.69 14.01 -8.63
CA ALA A 21 -1.67 14.97 -9.03
C ALA A 21 -0.78 15.37 -7.83
N GLU A 22 -1.41 15.67 -6.69
CA GLU A 22 -0.72 16.00 -5.45
C GLU A 22 0.10 14.83 -4.92
N ALA A 23 -0.49 13.63 -4.87
CA ALA A 23 0.22 12.42 -4.45
C ALA A 23 1.47 12.16 -5.31
N ARG A 24 1.38 12.37 -6.63
CA ARG A 24 2.51 12.21 -7.56
C ARG A 24 3.61 13.25 -7.34
N ALA A 25 3.27 14.51 -7.13
CA ALA A 25 4.26 15.56 -6.86
C ALA A 25 5.03 15.29 -5.56
N ARG A 26 4.38 14.69 -4.55
CA ARG A 26 4.96 14.44 -3.22
C ARG A 26 5.73 13.11 -3.11
N PHE A 27 5.26 12.06 -3.76
CA PHE A 27 5.81 10.69 -3.65
C PHE A 27 6.38 10.14 -4.97
N GLY A 28 5.89 10.62 -6.12
CA GLY A 28 6.10 10.00 -7.42
C GLY A 28 7.26 10.56 -8.26
N GLU A 29 7.88 11.67 -7.86
CA GLU A 29 8.98 12.26 -8.64
C GLU A 29 10.27 11.41 -8.60
N ASN A 30 10.50 10.66 -7.51
CA ASN A 30 11.72 9.86 -7.34
C ASN A 30 11.54 8.36 -7.64
N TYR A 31 10.30 7.86 -7.62
CA TYR A 31 10.00 6.43 -7.75
C TYR A 31 8.88 6.27 -8.77
N ARG A 32 9.10 5.48 -9.83
CA ARG A 32 8.10 5.21 -10.88
C ARG A 32 6.78 4.71 -10.24
N GLY A 33 5.85 5.61 -9.98
CA GLY A 33 4.66 5.32 -9.18
C GLY A 33 3.62 4.53 -9.96
N TYR A 34 3.28 3.33 -9.47
CA TYR A 34 2.18 2.52 -9.96
C TYR A 34 0.86 2.98 -9.34
N VAL A 35 -0.21 3.02 -10.13
CA VAL A 35 -1.55 3.39 -9.66
C VAL A 35 -2.44 2.16 -9.70
N PHE A 36 -2.89 1.73 -8.52
CA PHE A 36 -3.89 0.69 -8.36
C PHE A 36 -5.21 1.34 -7.94
N ARG A 37 -6.32 0.91 -8.55
CA ARG A 37 -7.66 1.37 -8.19
C ARG A 37 -8.45 0.20 -7.61
N LEU A 38 -8.99 0.40 -6.42
CA LEU A 38 -9.84 -0.58 -5.76
C LEU A 38 -11.30 -0.30 -6.09
N THR A 39 -12.07 -1.36 -6.29
CA THR A 39 -13.53 -1.26 -6.35
C THR A 39 -14.10 -1.07 -4.95
N ARG A 40 -15.35 -0.61 -4.87
CA ARG A 40 -16.07 -0.49 -3.59
C ARG A 40 -16.07 -1.81 -2.80
N ALA A 41 -16.33 -2.93 -3.48
CA ALA A 41 -16.35 -4.24 -2.83
C ALA A 41 -14.98 -4.64 -2.26
N GLN A 42 -13.88 -4.26 -2.91
CA GLN A 42 -12.53 -4.50 -2.41
C GLN A 42 -12.20 -3.63 -1.19
N ILE A 43 -12.69 -2.38 -1.17
CA ILE A 43 -12.57 -1.48 -0.01
C ILE A 43 -13.33 -2.06 1.19
N GLU A 44 -14.58 -2.48 0.98
CA GLU A 44 -15.40 -3.10 2.04
C GLU A 44 -14.76 -4.40 2.56
N ALA A 45 -14.16 -5.20 1.69
CA ALA A 45 -13.41 -6.39 2.08
C ALA A 45 -12.19 -6.06 2.96
N LEU A 46 -11.42 -5.03 2.61
CA LEU A 46 -10.27 -4.57 3.40
C LEU A 46 -10.69 -4.09 4.79
N LEU A 47 -11.80 -3.35 4.90
CA LEU A 47 -12.35 -2.92 6.18
C LEU A 47 -12.81 -4.08 7.08
N GLN A 48 -13.11 -5.24 6.49
CA GLN A 48 -13.41 -6.49 7.22
C GLN A 48 -12.16 -7.31 7.56
N GLY A 49 -10.95 -6.76 7.38
CA GLY A 49 -9.68 -7.42 7.65
C GLY A 49 -9.26 -8.44 6.59
N ARG A 50 -9.88 -8.44 5.40
CA ARG A 50 -9.40 -9.25 4.27
C ARG A 50 -8.17 -8.60 3.63
N VAL A 51 -7.46 -9.35 2.79
CA VAL A 51 -6.22 -8.92 2.12
C VAL A 51 -6.46 -8.76 0.62
N VAL A 52 -5.94 -7.68 0.03
CA VAL A 52 -5.84 -7.53 -1.42
C VAL A 52 -4.43 -7.87 -1.87
N ALA A 53 -4.33 -8.77 -2.86
CA ALA A 53 -3.08 -9.05 -3.57
C ALA A 53 -3.12 -8.42 -4.96
N PHE A 54 -1.99 -7.90 -5.42
CA PHE A 54 -1.83 -7.32 -6.75
C PHE A 54 -0.45 -7.66 -7.32
N ASP A 55 -0.34 -7.68 -8.65
CA ASP A 55 0.93 -7.85 -9.35
C ASP A 55 1.44 -6.51 -9.88
N ILE A 56 2.77 -6.40 -10.00
CA ILE A 56 3.46 -5.30 -10.66
C ILE A 56 4.30 -5.93 -11.76
N GLY A 57 4.09 -5.50 -13.01
CA GLY A 57 4.85 -6.02 -14.15
C GLY A 57 4.44 -7.42 -14.62
N GLY A 58 3.19 -7.85 -14.41
CA GLY A 58 2.67 -9.10 -14.98
C GLY A 58 3.24 -10.38 -14.33
N ARG A 59 3.50 -10.33 -13.01
CA ARG A 59 3.92 -11.38 -12.04
C ARG A 59 5.34 -11.27 -11.49
N GLU A 60 6.19 -10.37 -12.00
CA GLU A 60 7.56 -10.24 -11.50
C GLU A 60 7.62 -9.78 -10.04
N TYR A 61 6.67 -8.94 -9.64
CA TYR A 61 6.54 -8.50 -8.26
C TYR A 61 5.08 -8.61 -7.82
N ALA A 62 4.90 -8.86 -6.53
CA ALA A 62 3.59 -8.89 -5.89
C ALA A 62 3.57 -7.96 -4.69
N GLY A 63 2.43 -7.31 -4.48
CA GLY A 63 2.16 -6.53 -3.28
C GLY A 63 0.91 -7.05 -2.57
N PHE A 64 0.89 -6.86 -1.25
CA PHE A 64 -0.23 -7.22 -0.40
C PHE A 64 -0.63 -5.98 0.41
N LEU A 65 -1.92 -5.69 0.45
CA LEU A 65 -2.47 -4.60 1.25
C LEU A 65 -3.51 -5.17 2.22
N VAL A 66 -3.38 -4.76 3.48
CA VAL A 66 -4.34 -5.05 4.55
C VAL A 66 -4.56 -3.78 5.36
N LEU A 67 -5.80 -3.52 5.77
CA LEU A 67 -6.08 -2.52 6.78
C LEU A 67 -6.07 -3.23 8.13
N LYS A 68 -5.08 -2.89 8.96
CA LYS A 68 -5.14 -3.25 10.38
C LYS A 68 -5.83 -2.08 11.07
N GLU A 69 -6.97 -2.32 11.72
CA GLU A 69 -7.43 -1.37 12.71
C GLU A 69 -6.27 -1.19 13.70
N SER A 70 -5.86 0.06 13.93
CA SER A 70 -4.98 0.35 15.06
C SER A 70 -5.59 -0.36 16.26
N ALA A 71 -4.80 -1.16 16.98
CA ALA A 71 -5.22 -1.61 18.28
C ALA A 71 -5.60 -0.33 19.04
N ASN A 72 -6.90 -0.14 19.28
CA ASN A 72 -7.34 0.79 20.30
C ASN A 72 -6.87 0.13 21.60
N ASP A 73 -5.65 0.46 22.00
CA ASP A 73 -5.19 0.31 23.39
C ASP A 73 -5.88 1.37 24.26
#